data_AF-A0A7C1RN20-F1
#
_entry.id   AF-A0A7C1RN20-F1
#
_cell.length_a   1.000
_cell.length_b   1.000
_cell.length_c   1.000
_cell.angle_alpha   90.00
_cell.angle_beta   90.00
_cell.angle_gamma   90.00
#
_symmetry.space_group_name_H-M   'P 1'
#
loop_
_entity.id
_entity.type
_entity.pdbx_description
1 polymer ?
#
loop_
_entity_poly.entity_id
_entity_poly.type
_entity_poly.pdbx_seq_one_letter_code
_entity_poly.pdbx_strand_id
1 'polypeptide(L)' 'MSRARRHAYSFSVIMLDIDYFKSINDAYGHQFGDLVLRQLAKTI' A
#
# COMPACT_ATOMS: atom_id res chain seq x y z
N MET A 1 2.61 -16.15 8.75
CA MET A 1 3.78 -17.04 8.81
C MET A 1 3.49 -18.44 9.36
N SER A 2 2.71 -18.60 10.45
CA SER A 2 2.45 -19.91 11.08
C SER A 2 1.83 -20.98 10.16
N ARG A 3 0.93 -20.60 9.24
CA ARG A 3 0.35 -21.50 8.22
C ARG A 3 1.37 -21.93 7.17
N ALA A 4 2.13 -21.00 6.61
CA ALA A 4 3.18 -21.31 5.63
C ALA A 4 4.26 -22.24 6.22
N ARG A 5 4.66 -22.00 7.48
CA ARG A 5 5.62 -22.83 8.21
C ARG A 5 5.08 -24.25 8.49
N ARG A 6 3.76 -24.40 8.71
CA ARG A 6 3.10 -25.69 8.95
C ARG A 6 2.99 -26.56 7.69
N HIS A 7 2.86 -25.94 6.52
CA HIS A 7 2.67 -26.65 5.25
C HIS A 7 3.89 -26.55 4.32
N ALA A 8 5.03 -26.07 4.83
CA ALA A 8 6.27 -25.84 4.08
C ALA A 8 6.08 -25.03 2.77
N TYR A 9 5.17 -24.05 2.80
CA TYR A 9 4.95 -23.17 1.66
C TYR A 9 5.99 -22.07 1.62
N SER A 10 6.56 -21.85 0.43
CA SER A 10 7.30 -20.64 0.13
C SER A 10 6.32 -19.46 0.08
N PHE A 11 6.64 -18.38 0.77
CA PHE A 11 5.87 -17.14 0.70
C PHE A 11 6.80 -15.94 0.73
N SER A 12 6.35 -14.85 0.13
CA SER A 12 7.04 -13.56 0.13
C SER A 12 6.08 -12.47 0.63
N VAL A 13 6.64 -11.39 1.17
CA VAL A 13 5.91 -10.20 1.63
C VAL A 13 6.54 -8.99 0.99
N ILE A 14 5.70 -8.06 0.52
CA ILE A 14 6.12 -6.76 0.02
C ILE A 14 5.51 -5.72 0.94
N MET A 15 6.35 -4.79 1.41
CA MET A 15 5.92 -3.60 2.12
C MET A 15 6.04 -2.42 1.16
N LEU A 16 4.97 -1.67 1.00
CA LEU A 16 4.88 -0.56 0.06
C LEU A 16 4.47 0.71 0.80
N ASP A 17 5.11 1.82 0.47
CA ASP A 17 4.84 3.16 0.98
C ASP A 17 4.75 4.14 -0.19
N ILE A 18 3.96 5.21 -0.03
CA ILE A 18 3.83 6.26 -1.04
C ILE A 18 4.71 7.43 -0.65
N ASP A 19 5.79 7.62 -1.42
CA ASP A 19 6.72 8.72 -1.21
C ASP A 19 5.99 10.08 -1.23
N TYR A 20 6.29 10.92 -0.24
CA TYR A 20 5.76 12.28 -0.11
C TYR A 20 4.22 12.38 -0.09
N PHE A 21 3.50 11.33 0.33
CA PHE A 21 2.04 11.36 0.37
C PHE A 21 1.47 12.50 1.22
N LYS A 22 2.19 12.90 2.28
CA LYS A 22 1.82 14.09 3.07
C LYS A 22 1.87 15.38 2.25
N SER A 23 2.86 15.57 1.39
CA SER A 23 2.96 16.74 0.52
C SER A 23 1.80 16.81 -0.47
N ILE A 24 1.32 15.67 -0.96
CA ILE A 24 0.11 15.59 -1.80
C ILE A 24 -1.13 16.03 -1.01
N ASN A 25 -1.30 15.52 0.21
CA ASN A 25 -2.42 15.92 1.08
C ASN A 25 -2.38 17.41 1.42
N ASP A 26 -1.18 17.94 1.70
CA ASP A 26 -1.00 19.34 2.07
C ASP A 26 -1.25 20.27 0.87
N ALA A 27 -0.95 19.84 -0.37
CA ALA A 27 -1.14 20.62 -1.59
C ALA A 27 -2.55 20.54 -2.19
N TYR A 28 -3.22 19.38 -2.08
CA TYR A 28 -4.49 19.10 -2.77
C TYR A 28 -5.65 18.72 -1.84
N GLY A 29 -5.39 18.60 -0.54
CA GLY A 29 -6.36 18.18 0.46
C GLY A 29 -6.52 16.67 0.56
N HIS A 30 -6.99 16.21 1.73
CA HIS A 30 -7.13 14.78 2.03
C HIS A 30 -8.07 14.03 1.09
N GLN A 31 -9.13 14.67 0.60
CA GLN A 31 -10.04 14.04 -0.38
C GLN A 31 -9.32 13.66 -1.68
N PHE A 32 -8.33 14.46 -2.09
CA PHE A 32 -7.50 14.12 -3.24
C PHE A 32 -6.54 12.97 -2.92
N GLY A 33 -5.96 12.96 -1.72
CA GLY A 33 -5.17 11.82 -1.22
C GLY A 33 -5.94 10.51 -1.27
N ASP A 34 -7.22 10.50 -0.88
CA ASP A 34 -8.08 9.32 -0.96
C ASP A 34 -8.26 8.82 -2.41
N LEU A 35 -8.36 9.72 -3.38
CA LEU A 35 -8.43 9.35 -4.79
C LEU A 35 -7.13 8.72 -5.27
N VAL A 36 -5.98 9.25 -4.84
CA VAL A 36 -4.65 8.67 -5.15
C VAL A 36 -4.54 7.26 -4.56
N LEU A 37 -4.94 7.06 -3.30
CA LEU A 37 -4.94 5.73 -2.66
C LEU A 37 -5.82 4.73 -3.42
N ARG A 38 -7.03 5.15 -3.81
CA ARG A 38 -7.96 4.31 -4.60
C ARG A 38 -7.39 3.96 -5.96
N GLN A 39 -6.67 4.86 -6.61
CA GLN A 39 -6.06 4.60 -7.92
C GLN A 39 -4.84 3.69 -7.80
N LEU A 40 -4.00 3.89 -6.78
CA LEU A 40 -2.87 3.02 -6.50
C LEU A 40 -3.35 1.59 -6.24
N ALA A 41 -4.36 1.40 -5.38
CA ALA A 41 -4.94 0.10 -5.05
C ALA A 41 -5.54 -0.65 -6.27
N LYS A 42 -5.82 0.04 -7.38
CA LYS A 42 -6.25 -0.59 -8.64
C LYS A 42 -5.09 -1.04 -9.53
N THR A 43 -3.87 -0.59 -9.24
CA THR A 43 -2.67 -0.80 -10.08
C THR A 43 -1.77 -1.91 -9.52
N ILE A 44 -1.98 -2.30 -8.27
CA ILE A 44 -1.35 -3.43 -7.56
C ILE A 44 -2.34 -4.58 -7.42
#